data_AF-A0A926T0G6-F1
#
_entry.id   AF-A0A926T0G6-F1
#
_cell.length_a   1.000
_cell.length_b   1.000
_cell.length_c   1.000
_cell.angle_alpha   90.00
_cell.angle_beta   90.00
_cell.angle_gamma   90.00
#
_symmetry.space_group_name_H-M   'P 1'
#
loop_
_entity.id
_entity.type
_entity.pdbx_description
1 polymer ?
#
loop_
_entity_poly.entity_id
_entity_poly.type
_entity_poly.pdbx_seq_one_letter_code
_entity_poly.pdbx_strand_id
1 'polypeptide(L)'
;MLGTVPHLFYIACCKEPMNDFSNEKWQQIKILALRLQALKNILKVFDEQITNQSFANELNPIKEHLDADFDKTLNSLIELTKNGDD
;
A
#
# COMPACT_ATOMS: atom_id res chain seq x y z
N MET A 1 -8.28 -46.84 -1.69
CA MET A 1 -8.37 -45.39 -1.99
C MET A 1 -8.56 -44.70 -0.65
N LEU A 2 -7.50 -44.13 -0.04
CA LEU A 2 -7.15 -42.70 -0.14
C LEU A 2 -8.40 -41.82 0.05
N GLY A 3 -8.60 -41.03 1.10
CA GLY A 3 -7.65 -40.59 2.13
C GLY A 3 -8.33 -39.97 3.35
N THR A 4 -7.53 -39.96 4.40
CA THR A 4 -7.72 -39.36 5.73
C THR A 4 -7.78 -37.82 5.69
N VAL A 5 -8.76 -37.28 6.42
CA VAL A 5 -8.88 -35.97 7.14
C VAL A 5 -7.98 -34.78 6.74
N PRO A 6 -8.51 -33.53 6.73
CA PRO A 6 -8.68 -32.87 8.03
C PRO A 6 -9.96 -32.02 8.15
N HIS A 7 -10.91 -32.54 8.93
CA HIS A 7 -11.95 -31.79 9.63
C HIS A 7 -11.36 -30.96 10.82
N LEU A 8 -10.02 -30.81 10.83
CA LEU A 8 -9.21 -30.07 11.80
C LEU A 8 -8.76 -28.70 11.26
N PHE A 9 -8.99 -28.38 9.98
CA PHE A 9 -8.72 -27.03 9.47
C PHE A 9 -9.87 -26.05 9.68
N TYR A 10 -11.07 -26.54 10.00
CA TYR A 10 -12.24 -25.69 10.22
C TYR A 10 -12.38 -25.18 11.67
N ILE A 11 -11.50 -25.62 12.59
CA ILE A 11 -11.60 -25.38 14.04
C ILE A 11 -10.51 -24.41 14.55
N ALA A 12 -9.72 -23.77 13.66
CA ALA A 12 -8.71 -22.79 14.06
C ALA A 12 -9.01 -21.33 13.65
N CYS A 13 -9.99 -21.06 12.78
CA CYS A 13 -10.29 -19.68 12.33
C CYS A 13 -11.43 -19.00 13.09
N CYS A 14 -11.88 -19.54 14.22
CA CYS A 14 -12.79 -18.84 15.13
C CYS A 14 -11.99 -18.28 16.32
N LYS A 15 -11.41 -17.08 16.16
CA LYS A 15 -11.26 -16.02 17.18
C LYS A 15 -10.08 -15.09 16.90
N GLU A 16 -10.18 -14.30 15.84
CA GLU A 16 -9.81 -12.89 15.96
C GLU A 16 -11.02 -12.11 15.43
N PRO A 17 -11.51 -11.08 16.14
CA PRO A 17 -12.50 -10.19 15.54
C PRO A 17 -11.81 -9.50 14.37
N MET A 18 -12.03 -10.02 13.15
CA MET A 18 -11.54 -9.43 11.91
C MET A 18 -12.38 -8.18 11.57
N ASN A 19 -12.63 -7.31 12.55
CA ASN A 19 -13.62 -6.25 12.42
C ASN A 19 -13.42 -5.06 13.39
N ASP A 20 -12.21 -4.53 13.51
CA ASP A 20 -11.98 -3.17 14.05
C ASP A 20 -11.58 -2.14 12.98
N PHE A 21 -11.60 -2.52 11.71
CA PHE A 21 -11.58 -1.58 10.61
C PHE A 21 -12.99 -1.39 10.07
N SER A 22 -13.59 -0.23 10.35
CA SER A 22 -14.84 0.16 9.69
C SER A 22 -14.68 0.05 8.17
N ASN A 23 -15.74 -0.35 7.46
CA ASN A 23 -15.71 -0.46 6.00
C ASN A 23 -15.20 0.83 5.34
N GLU A 24 -15.49 2.00 5.94
CA GLU A 24 -14.97 3.29 5.53
C GLU A 24 -13.44 3.39 5.65
N LYS A 25 -12.84 3.03 6.79
CA LYS A 25 -11.37 2.98 6.94
C LYS A 25 -10.75 2.03 5.91
N TRP A 26 -11.42 0.91 5.63
CA TRP A 26 -10.93 -0.07 4.65
C TRP A 26 -10.96 0.44 3.20
N GLN A 27 -11.97 1.23 2.83
CA GLN A 27 -11.98 1.93 1.55
C GLN A 27 -10.89 3.00 1.47
N GLN A 28 -10.66 3.76 2.54
CA GLN A 28 -9.58 4.76 2.58
C GLN A 28 -8.20 4.12 2.41
N ILE A 29 -7.94 3.00 3.10
CA ILE A 29 -6.71 2.24 2.97
C ILE A 29 -6.51 1.74 1.53
N LYS A 30 -7.55 1.21 0.88
CA LYS A 30 -7.48 0.79 -0.53
C LYS A 30 -7.14 1.96 -1.46
N ILE A 31 -7.77 3.11 -1.27
CA ILE A 31 -7.52 4.31 -2.09
C ILE A 31 -6.07 4.78 -1.93
N LEU A 32 -5.57 4.85 -0.70
CA LEU A 32 -4.20 5.25 -0.41
C LEU A 32 -3.18 4.25 -0.96
N ALA A 33 -3.44 2.95 -0.85
CA ALA A 33 -2.60 1.90 -1.43
C ALA A 33 -2.52 1.98 -2.96
N LEU A 34 -3.66 2.23 -3.63
CA LEU A 34 -3.70 2.45 -5.08
C LEU A 34 -2.91 3.71 -5.48
N ARG A 35 -3.04 4.80 -4.71
CA ARG A 35 -2.28 6.03 -4.93
C ARG A 35 -0.77 5.79 -4.78
N LEU A 36 -0.34 5.07 -3.75
CA LEU A 36 1.06 4.69 -3.55
C LEU A 36 1.59 3.85 -4.71
N GLN A 37 0.80 2.89 -5.20
CA GLN A 37 1.20 2.06 -6.32
C GLN A 37 1.35 2.89 -7.61
N ALA A 38 0.44 3.85 -7.84
CA ALA A 38 0.55 4.77 -8.98
C ALA A 38 1.80 5.65 -8.88
N LEU A 39 2.06 6.28 -7.72
CA LEU A 39 3.23 7.11 -7.48
C LEU A 39 4.54 6.31 -7.66
N LYS A 40 4.60 5.09 -7.12
CA LYS A 40 5.75 4.19 -7.30
C LYS A 40 6.00 3.84 -8.75
N ASN A 41 4.95 3.59 -9.53
CA ASN A 41 5.09 3.29 -10.96
C ASN A 41 5.63 4.50 -11.73
N ILE A 42 5.17 5.71 -11.40
CA ILE A 42 5.65 6.95 -12.03
C ILE A 42 7.12 7.20 -11.66
N LEU A 43 7.47 7.10 -10.37
CA LEU A 43 8.85 7.26 -9.90
C LEU A 43 9.80 6.24 -10.54
N LYS A 44 9.35 5.00 -10.73
CA LYS A 44 10.11 3.97 -11.46
C LYS A 44 10.40 4.38 -12.90
N VAL A 45 9.42 4.97 -13.61
CA VAL A 45 9.64 5.50 -14.97
C VAL A 45 10.66 6.64 -14.95
N PHE A 46 10.62 7.50 -13.93
CA PHE A 46 11.64 8.53 -13.74
C PHE A 46 13.05 7.93 -13.61
N ASP A 47 13.21 6.94 -12.73
CA ASP A 47 14.51 6.31 -12.51
C ASP A 47 15.03 5.59 -13.76
N GLU A 48 14.17 4.84 -14.45
CA GLU A 48 14.55 4.01 -15.59
C GLU A 48 14.74 4.80 -16.89
N GLN A 49 13.92 5.82 -17.13
CA GLN A 49 13.83 6.47 -18.45
C GLN A 49 14.27 7.93 -18.45
N ILE A 50 14.16 8.64 -17.32
CA ILE A 50 14.41 10.09 -17.24
C ILE A 50 15.82 10.40 -16.76
N THR A 51 16.38 9.64 -15.80
CA THR A 51 17.68 9.93 -15.15
C THR A 51 18.85 10.11 -16.13
N ASN A 52 18.80 9.46 -17.30
CA ASN A 52 19.85 9.52 -18.33
C ASN A 52 19.55 10.49 -19.48
N GLN A 53 18.46 11.28 -19.39
CA GLN A 53 18.06 12.22 -20.43
C GLN A 53 18.68 13.60 -20.21
N SER A 54 18.89 14.34 -21.29
CA SER A 54 19.46 15.70 -21.26
C SER A 54 18.62 16.70 -20.45
N PHE A 55 17.32 16.45 -20.31
CA PHE A 55 16.36 17.26 -19.55
C PHE A 55 16.08 16.71 -18.13
N ALA A 56 16.83 15.71 -17.65
CA ALA A 56 16.62 15.11 -16.33
C ALA A 56 16.63 16.15 -15.19
N ASN A 57 17.53 17.14 -15.29
CA ASN A 57 17.65 18.21 -14.30
C ASN A 57 16.39 19.10 -14.22
N GLU A 58 15.67 19.28 -15.33
CA GLU A 58 14.44 20.07 -15.37
C GLU A 58 13.26 19.32 -14.75
N LEU A 59 13.34 17.98 -14.74
CA LEU A 59 12.31 17.11 -14.18
C LEU A 59 12.60 16.65 -12.74
N ASN A 60 13.82 16.87 -12.22
CA ASN A 60 14.17 16.61 -10.83
C ASN A 60 13.19 17.23 -9.81
N PRO A 61 12.76 18.51 -9.96
CA PRO A 61 11.78 19.10 -9.03
C PRO A 61 10.44 18.34 -9.02
N ILE A 62 10.05 17.78 -10.17
CA ILE A 62 8.82 16.97 -10.29
C ILE A 62 9.03 15.63 -9.58
N LYS A 63 10.20 15.01 -9.72
CA LYS A 63 10.57 13.79 -9.00
C LYS A 63 10.53 14.03 -7.48
N GLU A 64 11.16 15.09 -6.99
CA GLU A 64 11.15 15.45 -5.57
C GLU A 64 9.73 15.68 -5.03
N HIS A 65 8.86 16.30 -5.83
CA HIS A 65 7.46 16.48 -5.46
C HIS A 65 6.72 15.14 -5.38
N LEU A 66 6.95 14.23 -6.32
CA LEU A 66 6.35 12.89 -6.33
C LEU A 66 6.84 12.02 -5.16
N ASP A 67 8.12 12.11 -4.81
CA ASP A 67 8.69 11.43 -3.64
C ASP A 67 8.06 11.97 -2.33
N ALA A 68 7.93 13.30 -2.20
CA ALA A 68 7.26 13.90 -1.05
C ALA A 68 5.78 13.49 -0.94
N ASP A 69 5.07 13.42 -2.07
CA ASP A 69 3.68 12.96 -2.13
C ASP A 69 3.54 11.47 -1.79
N PHE A 70 4.53 10.66 -2.16
CA PHE A 70 4.62 9.25 -1.81
C PHE A 70 4.76 9.09 -0.29
N ASP A 71 5.73 9.78 0.32
CA ASP A 71 5.97 9.73 1.77
C ASP A 71 4.75 10.20 2.56
N LYS A 72 4.10 11.29 2.12
CA LYS A 72 2.86 11.77 2.73
C LYS A 72 1.75 10.72 2.68
N THR A 73 1.55 10.09 1.52
CA THR A 73 0.52 9.07 1.33
C THR A 73 0.82 7.82 2.18
N LEU A 74 2.09 7.44 2.29
CA LEU A 74 2.54 6.32 3.12
C LEU A 74 2.30 6.61 4.60
N ASN A 75 2.66 7.80 5.07
CA ASN A 75 2.41 8.21 6.45
C ASN A 75 0.92 8.18 6.78
N SER A 76 0.07 8.73 5.91
CA SER A 76 -1.39 8.66 6.12
C SER A 76 -1.93 7.23 6.16
N LEU A 77 -1.37 6.32 5.35
CA LEU A 77 -1.73 4.91 5.40
C LEU A 77 -1.32 4.27 6.73
N ILE A 78 -0.09 4.55 7.19
CA ILE A 78 0.43 4.06 8.46
C ILE A 78 -0.42 4.55 9.62
N GLU A 79 -0.77 5.84 9.66
CA GLU A 79 -1.64 6.42 10.69
C GLU A 79 -3.01 5.74 10.72
N LEU A 80 -3.63 5.50 9.56
CA LEU A 80 -4.89 4.78 9.48
C LEU A 80 -4.77 3.34 10.02
N THR A 81 -3.65 2.66 9.78
CA THR A 81 -3.43 1.30 10.27
C THR A 81 -3.09 1.22 11.76
N LYS A 82 -2.53 2.29 12.36
CA LYS A 82 -2.20 2.36 13.79
C LYS A 82 -3.38 2.74 14.68
N ASN A 83 -4.36 3.49 14.16
CA ASN A 83 -5.55 3.93 14.91
C ASN A 83 -6.66 2.85 14.99
N GLY A 84 -6.28 1.59 15.17
CA GLY A 84 -7.18 0.43 15.30
C GLY A 84 -6.92 -0.41 16.57
N ASP A 85 -6.21 0.16 17.55
CA ASP A 85 -5.70 -0.52 18.76
C ASP A 85 -6.12 0.25 20.05
N ASP A 86 -7.32 0.85 20.06
CA ASP A 86 -7.92 1.51 21.24
C ASP A 86 -9.24 0.83 21.63
#